data_AF-A0A7C5DL87-F1
#
_entry.id   AF-A0A7C5DL87-F1
#
_cell.length_a   1.000
_cell.length_b   1.000
_cell.length_c   1.000
_cell.angle_alpha   90.00
_cell.angle_beta   90.00
_cell.angle_gamma   90.00
#
_symmetry.space_group_name_H-M   'P 1'
#
loop_
_entity.id
_entity.type
_entity.pdbx_description
1 polymer ?
#
loop_
_entity_poly.entity_id
_entity_poly.type
_entity_poly.pdbx_seq_one_letter_code
_entity_poly.pdbx_strand_id
1 'polypeptide(L)'
;MKKTILLLIVILTISQVFAKDISLDESIRLAKEHNKDLLSEKNSLASASWGEKNAFTNFLPKVAFNSTMVRLDDDTYKEASEVMQIPVFGPDGIPNGNYIPFSGAEMSGGIYKTSFNNGITVQQPIFNG
;
A
#
# COMPACT_ATOMS: atom_id res chain seq x y z
N MET A 1 49.61 22.28 -38.46
CA MET A 1 50.58 22.05 -37.36
C MET A 1 50.88 23.33 -36.57
N LYS A 2 51.37 24.43 -37.19
CA LYS A 2 51.64 25.68 -36.45
C LYS A 2 50.38 26.33 -35.82
N LYS A 3 49.24 26.34 -36.53
CA LYS A 3 47.97 26.88 -36.02
C LYS A 3 47.36 26.06 -34.87
N THR A 4 47.49 24.72 -34.92
CA THR A 4 47.01 23.82 -33.87
C THR A 4 47.86 23.92 -32.59
N ILE A 5 49.17 24.10 -32.73
CA ILE A 5 50.07 24.36 -31.59
C ILE A 5 49.74 25.71 -30.93
N LEU A 6 49.49 26.76 -31.74
CA LEU A 6 49.09 28.06 -31.23
C LEU A 6 47.78 27.98 -30.43
N LEU A 7 46.79 27.24 -30.93
CA LEU A 7 45.50 27.06 -30.28
C LEU A 7 45.63 26.33 -28.93
N LEU A 8 46.51 25.33 -28.86
CA LEU A 8 46.78 24.58 -27.63
C LEU A 8 47.48 25.44 -26.58
N ILE A 9 48.41 26.31 -26.98
CA ILE A 9 49.06 27.29 -26.10
C ILE A 9 48.04 28.29 -25.54
N VAL A 10 47.13 28.78 -26.38
CA VAL A 10 46.07 29.71 -25.96
C VAL A 10 45.11 29.06 -24.94
N ILE A 11 44.74 27.80 -25.14
CA ILE A 11 43.86 27.08 -24.19
C ILE A 11 44.56 26.89 -22.84
N LEU A 12 45.86 26.56 -22.84
CA LEU A 12 46.65 26.37 -21.62
C LEU A 12 46.84 27.65 -20.82
N THR A 13 47.06 28.79 -21.48
CA THR A 13 47.22 30.08 -20.78
C THR A 13 45.89 30.61 -20.23
N ILE A 14 44.79 30.40 -20.96
CA ILE A 14 43.44 30.74 -20.50
C ILE A 14 43.09 29.97 -19.21
N SER A 15 43.44 28.68 -19.11
CA SER A 15 43.17 27.87 -17.91
C SER A 15 43.85 28.40 -16.64
N GLN A 16 45.00 29.06 -16.76
CA GLN A 16 45.73 29.63 -15.61
C GLN A 16 45.09 30.96 -15.16
N VAL A 17 44.53 31.74 -16.09
CA VAL A 17 43.85 33.02 -15.79
C VAL A 17 42.52 32.80 -15.08
N PHE A 18 41.83 31.69 -15.36
CA PHE A 18 40.56 31.33 -14.73
C PHE A 18 40.71 30.40 -13.51
N ALA A 19 41.94 30.03 -13.13
CA ALA A 19 42.18 29.26 -11.92
C ALA A 19 41.94 30.16 -10.70
N LYS A 20 40.78 29.99 -10.05
CA LYS A 20 40.46 30.69 -8.81
C LYS A 20 41.09 29.94 -7.64
N ASP A 21 42.00 30.59 -6.92
CA ASP A 21 42.52 30.06 -5.66
C ASP A 21 41.40 30.00 -4.63
N ILE A 22 41.18 28.81 -4.06
CA ILE A 22 40.20 28.61 -3.00
C ILE A 22 40.86 28.86 -1.64
N SER A 23 40.29 29.76 -0.83
CA SER A 23 40.77 29.97 0.53
C SER A 23 40.37 28.80 1.44
N LEU A 24 41.05 28.65 2.57
CA LEU A 24 40.68 27.66 3.59
C LEU A 24 39.23 27.87 4.06
N ASP A 25 38.81 29.11 4.25
CA ASP A 25 37.44 29.44 4.66
C ASP A 25 36.42 29.07 3.59
N GLU A 26 36.74 29.32 2.32
CA GLU A 26 35.88 28.94 1.19
C GLU A 26 35.78 27.41 1.07
N SER A 27 36.88 26.69 1.32
CA SER A 27 36.92 25.23 1.38
C SER A 27 36.06 24.67 2.51
N ILE A 28 36.14 25.26 3.71
CA ILE A 28 35.31 24.86 4.87
C ILE A 28 33.84 25.12 4.59
N ARG A 29 33.49 26.26 3.99
CA ARG A 29 32.11 26.58 3.62
C ARG A 29 31.56 25.57 2.61
N LEU A 30 32.28 25.33 1.52
CA LEU A 30 31.86 24.36 0.49
C LEU A 30 31.75 22.95 1.07
N ALA A 31 32.65 22.55 1.97
CA ALA A 31 32.56 21.28 2.68
C ALA A 31 31.29 21.23 3.55
N LYS A 32 30.98 22.26 4.34
CA LYS A 32 29.75 22.27 5.16
C LYS A 32 28.47 22.20 4.32
N GLU A 33 28.48 22.76 3.12
CA GLU A 33 27.33 22.76 2.21
C GLU A 33 27.18 21.43 1.44
N HIS A 34 28.29 20.82 1.01
CA HIS A 34 28.27 19.68 0.08
C HIS A 34 28.82 18.36 0.64
N ASN A 35 29.30 18.34 1.89
CA ASN A 35 29.80 17.12 2.50
C ASN A 35 28.64 16.12 2.71
N LYS A 36 28.79 14.96 2.07
CA LYS A 36 27.80 13.88 2.07
C LYS A 36 27.68 13.19 3.42
N ASP A 37 28.75 13.14 4.20
CA ASP A 37 28.74 12.59 5.55
C ASP A 37 27.91 13.49 6.47
N LEU A 38 28.12 14.82 6.43
CA LEU A 38 27.29 15.76 7.17
C LEU A 38 25.81 15.69 6.76
N LEU A 39 25.54 15.50 5.47
CA LEU A 39 24.17 15.29 4.99
C LEU A 39 23.59 13.96 5.52
N SER A 40 24.39 12.89 5.52
CA SER A 40 24.01 11.57 6.05
C SER A 40 23.67 11.64 7.53
N GLU A 41 24.49 12.33 8.32
CA GLU A 41 24.25 12.53 9.76
C GLU A 41 22.98 13.34 10.02
N LYS A 42 22.74 14.42 9.24
CA LYS A 42 21.49 15.18 9.32
C LYS A 42 20.26 14.32 9.01
N ASN A 43 20.34 13.48 7.98
CA ASN A 43 19.26 12.55 7.64
C ASN A 43 19.04 11.49 8.71
N SER A 44 20.13 11.00 9.33
CA SER A 44 20.07 10.05 10.45
C SER A 44 19.38 10.66 11.66
N LEU A 45 19.70 11.91 12.01
CA LEU A 45 19.01 12.65 13.06
C LEU A 45 17.52 12.85 12.74
N ALA A 46 17.18 13.22 11.50
CA ALA A 46 15.79 13.36 11.08
C ALA A 46 15.04 12.03 11.16
N SER A 47 15.68 10.92 10.77
CA SER A 47 15.12 9.57 10.87
C SER A 47 14.85 9.17 12.32
N ALA A 48 15.78 9.46 13.24
CA ALA A 48 15.57 9.23 14.66
C ALA A 48 14.37 10.01 15.21
N SER A 49 14.22 11.29 14.81
CA SER A 49 13.04 12.09 15.19
C SER A 49 11.74 11.51 14.64
N TRP A 50 11.74 10.99 13.42
CA TRP A 50 10.59 10.27 12.87
C TRP A 50 10.31 8.97 13.63
N GLY A 51 11.35 8.28 14.11
CA GLY A 51 11.22 7.12 14.97
C GLY A 51 10.48 7.43 16.27
N GLU A 52 10.82 8.53 16.94
CA GLU A 52 10.11 9.01 18.14
C GLU A 52 8.63 9.29 17.84
N LYS A 53 8.35 10.04 16.77
CA LYS A 53 6.97 10.33 16.35
C LYS A 53 6.19 9.07 16.01
N ASN A 54 6.82 8.12 15.33
CA ASN A 54 6.22 6.83 15.01
C ASN A 54 5.88 6.05 16.28
N ALA A 55 6.78 6.03 17.28
CA ALA A 55 6.49 5.41 18.58
C ALA A 55 5.28 6.06 19.26
N PHE A 56 5.15 7.40 19.18
CA PHE A 56 3.97 8.10 19.69
C PHE A 56 2.67 7.69 18.98
N THR A 57 2.70 7.40 17.68
CA THR A 57 1.49 6.95 16.95
C THR A 57 0.88 5.65 17.49
N ASN A 58 1.65 4.83 18.23
CA ASN A 58 1.15 3.61 18.86
C ASN A 58 0.17 3.87 20.00
N PHE A 59 0.08 5.12 20.49
CA PHE A 59 -0.89 5.54 21.50
C PHE A 59 -2.10 6.26 20.90
N LEU A 60 -2.09 6.53 19.60
CA LEU A 60 -3.19 7.21 18.93
C LEU A 60 -4.26 6.20 18.48
N PRO A 61 -5.55 6.60 18.48
CA PRO A 61 -6.61 5.81 17.87
C PRO A 61 -6.35 5.62 16.37
N LYS A 62 -6.58 4.39 15.89
CA LYS A 62 -6.47 4.04 14.47
C LYS A 62 -7.87 3.82 13.91
N VAL A 63 -8.17 4.49 12.81
CA VAL A 63 -9.45 4.35 12.09
C VAL A 63 -9.15 3.77 10.71
N ALA A 64 -9.81 2.67 10.38
CA ALA A 64 -9.71 2.03 9.07
C ALA A 64 -11.11 1.88 8.46
N PHE A 65 -11.23 2.17 7.17
CA PHE A 65 -12.40 1.85 6.39
C PHE A 65 -12.07 0.67 5.48
N ASN A 66 -12.81 -0.41 5.63
CA ASN A 66 -12.66 -1.64 4.88
C ASN A 66 -13.89 -1.83 3.99
N SER A 67 -13.65 -2.04 2.70
CA SER A 67 -14.71 -2.37 1.74
C SER A 67 -14.32 -3.62 0.98
N THR A 68 -15.23 -4.57 0.89
CA THR A 68 -15.03 -5.82 0.17
C THR A 68 -16.25 -6.08 -0.70
N MET A 69 -16.00 -6.33 -1.98
CA MET A 69 -17.02 -6.77 -2.93
C MET A 69 -16.73 -8.23 -3.29
N VAL A 70 -17.73 -9.09 -3.12
CA VAL A 70 -17.68 -10.48 -3.58
C VAL A 70 -18.77 -10.65 -4.62
N ARG A 71 -18.41 -11.18 -5.78
CA ARG A 71 -19.34 -11.55 -6.84
C ARG A 71 -19.21 -13.03 -7.12
N LEU A 72 -20.33 -13.74 -6.98
CA LEU A 72 -20.44 -15.13 -7.38
C LEU A 72 -20.55 -15.20 -8.90
N ASP A 73 -19.89 -16.18 -9.50
CA ASP A 73 -20.13 -16.56 -10.89
C ASP A 73 -21.54 -17.15 -11.04
N ASP A 74 -21.96 -17.28 -12.30
CA ASP A 74 -23.33 -17.63 -12.64
C ASP A 74 -23.68 -19.07 -12.24
N ASP A 75 -22.73 -19.98 -12.34
CA ASP A 75 -22.94 -21.40 -12.00
C ASP A 75 -23.01 -21.56 -10.48
N THR A 76 -22.07 -20.98 -9.74
CA THR A 76 -22.07 -21.00 -8.27
C THR A 76 -23.32 -20.34 -7.69
N TYR A 77 -23.76 -19.22 -8.26
CA TYR A 77 -24.99 -18.55 -7.82
C TYR A 77 -26.23 -19.41 -8.08
N LYS A 78 -26.30 -20.05 -9.25
CA LYS A 78 -27.44 -20.90 -9.62
C LYS A 78 -27.51 -22.15 -8.76
N GLU A 79 -26.39 -22.84 -8.55
CA GLU A 79 -26.32 -24.03 -7.69
C GLU A 79 -26.74 -23.69 -6.26
N ALA A 80 -26.20 -22.60 -5.70
CA ALA A 80 -26.51 -22.22 -4.33
C ALA A 80 -27.96 -21.71 -4.15
N SER A 81 -28.60 -21.19 -5.22
CA SER A 81 -30.00 -20.72 -5.20
C SER A 81 -31.01 -21.78 -5.66
N GLU A 82 -30.56 -22.99 -5.97
CA GLU A 82 -31.44 -24.03 -6.50
C GLU A 82 -32.49 -24.48 -5.47
N VAL A 83 -33.70 -24.73 -5.95
CA VAL A 83 -34.80 -25.29 -5.16
C VAL A 83 -34.78 -26.80 -5.34
N MET A 84 -34.34 -27.51 -4.31
CA MET A 84 -34.42 -28.96 -4.23
C MET A 84 -35.85 -29.42 -3.96
N GLN A 85 -36.22 -30.60 -4.42
CA GLN A 85 -37.54 -31.18 -4.22
C GLN A 85 -37.42 -32.41 -3.33
N ILE A 86 -38.08 -32.39 -2.18
CA ILE A 86 -38.17 -33.54 -1.29
C ILE A 86 -39.47 -34.29 -1.59
N PRO A 87 -39.44 -35.58 -1.98
CA PRO A 87 -40.65 -36.33 -2.30
C PRO A 87 -41.50 -36.58 -1.04
N VAL A 88 -42.82 -36.44 -1.17
CA VAL A 88 -43.78 -36.78 -0.12
C VAL A 88 -44.20 -38.24 -0.27
N PHE A 89 -44.02 -39.01 0.79
CA PHE A 89 -44.39 -40.43 0.82
C PHE A 89 -45.83 -40.62 1.31
N GLY A 90 -46.56 -41.51 0.64
CA GLY A 90 -47.86 -41.99 1.09
C GLY A 90 -47.76 -42.94 2.30
N PRO A 91 -48.90 -43.35 2.87
CA PRO A 91 -48.96 -44.33 3.97
C PRO A 91 -48.34 -45.70 3.62
N ASP A 92 -48.21 -45.99 2.33
CA ASP A 92 -47.57 -47.17 1.74
C ASP A 92 -46.05 -47.03 1.56
N GLY A 93 -45.48 -45.87 1.91
CA GLY A 93 -44.05 -45.60 1.76
C GLY A 93 -43.62 -45.32 0.31
N ILE A 94 -44.55 -45.07 -0.61
CA ILE A 94 -44.25 -44.77 -2.02
C ILE A 94 -44.41 -43.26 -2.26
N PRO A 95 -43.51 -42.60 -3.04
CA PRO A 95 -43.68 -41.20 -3.42
C PRO A 95 -45.01 -40.98 -4.14
N ASN A 96 -45.84 -40.05 -3.65
CA ASN A 96 -47.19 -39.81 -4.18
C ASN A 96 -47.22 -38.81 -5.35
N GLY A 97 -46.07 -38.39 -5.86
CA GLY A 97 -45.92 -37.40 -6.93
C GLY A 97 -45.98 -35.94 -6.48
N ASN A 98 -46.25 -35.67 -5.19
CA ASN A 98 -46.11 -34.34 -4.60
C ASN A 98 -44.70 -34.16 -4.02
N TYR A 99 -44.24 -32.90 -4.03
CA TYR A 99 -42.92 -32.53 -3.53
C TYR A 99 -43.00 -31.32 -2.62
N ILE A 100 -42.13 -31.29 -1.63
CA ILE A 100 -41.89 -30.10 -0.80
C ILE A 100 -40.68 -29.37 -1.43
N PRO A 101 -40.84 -28.11 -1.88
CA PRO A 101 -39.70 -27.31 -2.31
C PRO A 101 -38.83 -26.96 -1.11
N PHE A 102 -37.51 -27.09 -1.27
CA PHE A 102 -36.50 -26.81 -0.27
C PHE A 102 -35.39 -25.97 -0.91
N SER A 103 -35.13 -24.78 -0.40
CA SER A 103 -34.00 -23.96 -0.84
C SER A 103 -33.12 -23.58 0.35
N GLY A 104 -31.86 -24.02 0.32
CA GLY A 104 -30.87 -23.63 1.32
C GLY A 104 -30.58 -22.13 1.31
N ALA A 105 -30.65 -21.49 0.13
CA ALA A 105 -30.55 -20.04 0.00
C ALA A 105 -31.70 -19.32 0.69
N GLU A 106 -32.96 -19.70 0.46
CA GLU A 106 -34.10 -19.02 1.08
C GLU A 106 -34.14 -19.21 2.60
N MET A 107 -33.72 -20.38 3.10
CA MET A 107 -33.62 -20.65 4.54
C MET A 107 -32.52 -19.87 5.25
N SER A 108 -31.45 -19.48 4.53
CA SER A 108 -30.34 -18.70 5.08
C SER A 108 -30.52 -17.17 4.95
N GLY A 109 -31.68 -16.72 4.47
CA GLY A 109 -31.99 -15.29 4.29
C GLY A 109 -31.73 -14.76 2.88
N GLY A 110 -31.51 -15.66 1.92
CA GLY A 110 -31.21 -15.34 0.53
C GLY A 110 -29.71 -15.17 0.27
N ILE A 111 -29.27 -15.62 -0.90
CA ILE A 111 -27.92 -15.35 -1.40
C ILE A 111 -27.98 -14.28 -2.49
N TYR A 112 -27.01 -13.37 -2.49
CA TYR A 112 -26.90 -12.34 -3.53
C TYR A 112 -25.75 -12.67 -4.47
N LYS A 113 -25.98 -12.53 -5.78
CA LYS A 113 -24.93 -12.71 -6.80
C LYS A 113 -23.76 -11.74 -6.61
N THR A 114 -24.01 -10.55 -6.06
CA THR A 114 -22.97 -9.60 -5.68
C THR A 114 -23.30 -9.07 -4.29
N SER A 115 -22.32 -9.18 -3.39
CA SER A 115 -22.42 -8.70 -2.02
C SER A 115 -21.32 -7.67 -1.75
N PHE A 116 -21.67 -6.64 -0.97
CA PHE A 116 -20.76 -5.61 -0.52
C PHE A 116 -20.71 -5.63 1.00
N ASN A 117 -19.51 -5.70 1.56
CA ASN A 117 -19.27 -5.54 2.98
C ASN A 117 -18.45 -4.27 3.18
N ASN A 118 -19.01 -3.32 3.90
CA ASN A 118 -18.34 -2.08 4.27
C ASN A 118 -18.31 -1.98 5.78
N GLY A 119 -17.14 -1.71 6.34
CA GLY A 119 -16.95 -1.61 7.78
C GLY A 119 -15.97 -0.50 8.13
N ILE A 120 -16.31 0.26 9.16
CA ILE A 120 -15.38 1.18 9.82
C ILE A 120 -14.88 0.48 11.09
N THR A 121 -13.56 0.38 11.24
CA THR A 121 -12.91 -0.16 12.43
C THR A 121 -12.19 0.98 13.15
N VAL A 122 -12.51 1.18 14.41
CA VAL A 122 -11.83 2.14 15.29
C VAL A 122 -11.16 1.35 16.41
N GLN A 123 -9.84 1.48 16.53
CA GLN A 123 -9.06 0.83 17.57
C GLN A 123 -8.36 1.90 18.41
N GLN A 124 -8.65 1.93 19.72
CA GLN A 124 -7.99 2.82 20.67
C GLN A 124 -7.12 2.01 21.65
N PRO A 125 -5.80 2.23 21.66
CA PRO A 125 -4.93 1.70 22.70
C PRO A 125 -5.29 2.35 24.05
N ILE A 126 -5.57 1.55 25.08
CA ILE A 126 -5.85 2.04 26.45
C ILE A 126 -4.65 1.83 27.38
N PHE A 127 -3.95 0.71 27.22
CA PHE A 127 -2.74 0.37 27.97
C PHE A 127 -1.85 -0.54 27.12
N ASN A 128 -0.56 -0.21 27.03
CA ASN A 128 0.41 -0.92 26.18
C ASN A 128 1.55 -1.60 26.97
N GLY A 129 1.41 -1.75 28.30
CA GLY A 129 2.43 -2.31 29.20
C GLY A 129 3.13 -1.26 30.05
#